data_AF-A0A2E7A423-F1
#
_entry.id   AF-A0A2E7A423-F1
#
_cell.length_a   1.000
_cell.length_b   1.000
_cell.length_c   1.000
_cell.angle_alpha   90.00
_cell.angle_beta   90.00
_cell.angle_gamma   90.00
#
_symmetry.space_group_name_H-M   'P 1'
#
loop_
_entity.id
_entity.type
_entity.pdbx_description
1 polymer ?
#
loop_
_entity_poly.entity_id
_entity_poly.type
_entity_poly.pdbx_seq_one_letter_code
_entity_poly.pdbx_strand_id
1 'polypeptide(L)'
;MGKLPDQRPDAGTRPQSFEVPSALPSVFARALAFSAVIIASICGGLMGFALGRLQWREGEQLWVLLLSFASSISASIGVAIVAVLVLRAMAEWSDVASVRARRR
;
A
#
# COMPACT_ATOMS: atom_id res chain seq x y z
N MET A 1 53.94 -45.98 6.09
CA MET A 1 52.58 -46.05 5.50
C MET A 1 51.64 -45.19 6.34
N GLY A 2 51.75 -43.85 6.24
CA GLY A 2 50.88 -42.92 6.97
C GLY A 2 49.59 -42.71 6.19
N LYS A 3 48.44 -42.77 6.88
CA LYS A 3 47.11 -42.54 6.30
C LYS A 3 47.06 -41.23 5.51
N LEU A 4 46.58 -41.32 4.27
CA LEU A 4 46.08 -40.19 3.48
C LEU A 4 44.90 -39.57 4.25
N PRO A 5 44.87 -38.26 4.55
CA PRO A 5 43.61 -37.63 4.90
C PRO A 5 42.68 -37.65 3.68
N ASP A 6 41.51 -38.28 3.86
CA ASP A 6 40.38 -38.31 2.93
C ASP A 6 39.84 -36.88 2.75
N GLN A 7 40.42 -36.13 1.82
CA GLN A 7 39.92 -34.82 1.44
C GLN A 7 38.75 -35.02 0.46
N ARG A 8 37.56 -35.30 1.02
CA ARG A 8 36.32 -35.21 0.27
C ARG A 8 36.10 -33.75 -0.09
N PRO A 9 35.99 -33.38 -1.38
CA PRO A 9 35.57 -32.04 -1.73
C PRO A 9 34.18 -31.81 -1.13
N ASP A 10 34.06 -30.69 -0.44
CA ASP A 10 32.97 -30.31 0.43
C ASP A 10 31.68 -30.17 -0.39
N ALA A 11 30.94 -31.27 -0.53
CA ALA A 11 29.58 -31.29 -1.01
C ALA A 11 28.69 -30.58 0.02
N GLY A 12 28.68 -29.24 0.02
CA GLY A 12 27.96 -28.52 1.08
C GLY A 12 27.77 -27.02 0.91
N THR A 13 28.51 -26.32 0.05
CA THR A 13 28.24 -24.89 -0.19
C THR A 13 27.10 -24.75 -1.19
N ARG A 14 25.88 -25.10 -0.76
CA ARG A 14 24.68 -24.62 -1.44
C ARG A 14 24.77 -23.09 -1.43
N PRO A 15 24.51 -22.39 -2.55
CA PRO A 15 24.49 -20.94 -2.55
C PRO A 15 23.58 -20.54 -1.39
N GLN A 16 24.08 -19.68 -0.50
CA GLN A 16 23.24 -19.06 0.52
C GLN A 16 22.09 -18.44 -0.26
N SER A 17 20.93 -19.09 -0.25
CA SER A 17 19.72 -18.54 -0.80
C SER A 17 19.64 -17.16 -0.20
N PHE A 18 19.78 -16.13 -1.05
CA PHE A 18 19.47 -14.77 -0.65
C PHE A 18 18.03 -14.86 -0.19
N GLU A 19 17.84 -15.05 1.11
CA GLU A 19 16.56 -14.93 1.80
C GLU A 19 16.25 -13.45 1.65
N VAL A 20 15.72 -13.08 0.47
CA VAL A 20 15.18 -11.76 0.20
C VAL A 20 14.11 -11.62 1.28
N PRO A 21 14.34 -10.80 2.33
CA PRO A 21 13.38 -10.70 3.42
C PRO A 21 12.07 -10.33 2.78
N SER A 22 11.05 -11.17 3.01
CA SER A 22 9.75 -11.08 2.35
C SER A 22 9.25 -9.63 2.45
N ALA A 23 9.45 -8.88 1.37
CA ALA A 23 9.16 -7.46 1.27
C ALA A 23 7.67 -7.26 1.01
N LEU A 24 6.81 -8.10 1.61
CA LEU A 24 5.39 -7.88 1.59
C LEU A 24 5.12 -6.64 2.46
N PRO A 25 4.65 -5.50 1.88
CA PRO A 25 4.31 -4.34 2.69
C PRO A 25 3.39 -4.72 3.84
N SER A 26 3.64 -4.12 4.99
CA SER A 26 3.00 -4.50 6.25
C SER A 26 1.48 -4.53 6.12
N VAL A 27 0.87 -5.61 6.62
CA VAL A 27 -0.57 -5.87 6.50
C VAL A 27 -1.40 -4.73 7.08
N PHE A 28 -0.96 -4.17 8.21
CA PHE A 28 -1.60 -3.00 8.84
C PHE A 28 -1.63 -1.78 7.93
N ALA A 29 -0.56 -1.53 7.17
CA ALA A 29 -0.49 -0.35 6.33
C ALA A 29 -1.39 -0.47 5.09
N ARG A 30 -1.53 -1.69 4.55
CA ARG A 30 -2.53 -1.99 3.51
C ARG A 30 -3.96 -1.82 4.03
N ALA A 31 -4.24 -2.29 5.25
CA ALA A 31 -5.56 -2.18 5.87
C ALA A 31 -5.94 -0.71 6.15
N LEU A 32 -5.01 0.10 6.64
CA LEU A 32 -5.22 1.53 6.86
C LEU A 32 -5.45 2.28 5.54
N ALA A 33 -4.66 2.01 4.50
CA ALA A 33 -4.87 2.63 3.19
C ALA A 33 -6.25 2.28 2.63
N PHE A 34 -6.64 1.00 2.70
CA PHE A 34 -7.93 0.55 2.19
C PHE A 34 -9.11 1.16 2.96
N SER A 35 -9.03 1.21 4.29
CA SER A 35 -10.07 1.83 5.12
C SER A 35 -10.17 3.34 4.87
N ALA A 36 -9.05 4.05 4.73
CA ALA A 36 -9.05 5.48 4.38
C ALA A 36 -9.74 5.74 3.03
N VAL A 37 -9.46 4.93 2.01
CA VAL A 37 -10.09 5.04 0.69
C VAL A 37 -11.60 4.78 0.76
N ILE A 38 -12.03 3.78 1.53
CA ILE A 38 -13.47 3.50 1.73
C ILE A 38 -14.17 4.68 2.40
N ILE A 39 -13.61 5.21 3.50
CA ILE A 39 -14.18 6.32 4.25
C ILE A 39 -14.26 7.57 3.36
N ALA A 40 -13.20 7.85 2.60
CA ALA A 40 -13.17 8.97 1.66
C ALA A 40 -14.18 8.83 0.53
N SER A 41 -14.35 7.63 -0.01
CA SER A 41 -15.33 7.33 -1.06
C SER A 41 -16.77 7.54 -0.58
N ILE A 42 -17.10 7.08 0.63
CA ILE A 42 -18.42 7.28 1.25
C ILE A 42 -18.67 8.77 1.46
N CYS A 43 -17.69 9.49 2.01
CA CYS A 43 -17.76 10.93 2.25
C CYS A 43 -17.93 11.72 0.94
N GLY A 44 -17.12 11.41 -0.08
CA GLY A 44 -17.18 12.06 -1.40
C GLY A 44 -18.49 11.79 -2.14
N GLY A 45 -19.05 10.58 -1.98
CA GLY A 45 -20.38 10.24 -2.51
C GLY A 45 -21.50 11.02 -1.82
N LEU A 46 -21.51 11.07 -0.48
CA LEU A 46 -22.50 11.86 0.27
C LEU A 46 -22.43 13.34 -0.10
N MET A 47 -21.22 13.90 -0.21
CA MET A 47 -21.03 15.30 -0.60
C MET A 47 -21.54 15.54 -2.03
N GLY A 48 -21.20 14.66 -2.99
CA GLY A 48 -21.68 14.76 -4.36
C GLY A 48 -23.21 14.64 -4.49
N PHE A 49 -23.84 13.77 -3.68
CA PHE A 49 -25.30 13.67 -3.61
C PHE A 49 -25.94 14.95 -3.06
N ALA A 50 -25.40 15.51 -1.97
CA ALA A 50 -25.90 16.76 -1.40
C ALA A 50 -25.78 17.94 -2.38
N LEU A 51 -24.66 18.02 -3.10
CA LEU A 51 -24.45 19.03 -4.15
C LEU A 51 -25.39 18.84 -5.33
N GLY A 52 -25.56 17.61 -5.82
CA GLY A 52 -26.48 17.31 -6.91
C GLY A 52 -27.93 17.68 -6.56
N ARG A 53 -28.33 17.42 -5.31
CA ARG A 53 -29.64 17.83 -4.76
C ARG A 53 -29.84 19.34 -4.66
N LEU A 54 -28.76 20.12 -4.57
CA LEU A 54 -28.81 21.58 -4.53
C LEU A 54 -28.92 22.19 -5.92
N GLN A 55 -28.31 21.53 -6.92
CA GLN A 55 -28.22 22.01 -8.30
C GLN A 55 -29.47 21.69 -9.13
N TRP A 56 -30.17 20.57 -8.86
CA TRP A 56 -31.38 20.17 -9.58
C TRP A 56 -32.55 19.86 -8.64
N ARG A 57 -33.74 20.38 -8.97
CA ARG A 57 -35.00 20.06 -8.27
C ARG A 57 -35.91 19.22 -9.17
N GLU A 58 -36.27 18.04 -8.67
CA GLU A 58 -37.23 17.04 -9.17
C GLU A 58 -37.29 16.86 -10.70
N GLY A 59 -36.56 15.86 -11.20
CA GLY A 59 -36.63 15.38 -12.60
C GLY A 59 -35.34 14.73 -13.08
N GLU A 60 -34.19 15.29 -12.68
CA GLU A 60 -32.86 14.92 -13.19
C GLU A 60 -32.07 14.02 -12.21
N GLN A 61 -32.72 12.98 -11.68
CA GLN A 61 -32.10 12.10 -10.68
C GLN A 61 -30.84 11.39 -11.20
N LEU A 62 -30.76 11.15 -12.50
CA LEU A 62 -29.58 10.58 -13.14
C LEU A 62 -28.34 11.48 -12.95
N TRP A 63 -28.49 12.79 -13.05
CA TRP A 63 -27.40 13.75 -12.87
C TRP A 63 -26.93 13.83 -11.42
N VAL A 64 -27.86 13.77 -10.46
CA VAL A 64 -27.52 13.72 -9.02
C VAL A 64 -26.68 12.48 -8.70
N LEU A 65 -27.05 11.33 -9.27
CA LEU A 65 -26.27 10.10 -9.11
C LEU A 65 -24.91 10.21 -9.79
N LEU A 66 -24.83 10.73 -11.01
CA LEU A 66 -23.56 10.94 -11.72
C LEU A 66 -22.59 11.81 -10.92
N LEU A 67 -23.07 12.91 -10.32
CA LEU A 67 -22.24 13.81 -9.53
C LEU A 67 -21.75 13.16 -8.22
N SER A 68 -22.61 12.36 -7.60
CA SER A 68 -22.26 11.51 -6.45
C SER A 68 -21.16 10.51 -6.80
N PHE A 69 -21.31 9.78 -7.91
CA PHE A 69 -20.31 8.81 -8.36
C PHE A 69 -19.00 9.49 -8.78
N ALA A 70 -19.07 10.59 -9.54
CA ALA A 70 -17.89 11.33 -9.98
C ALA A 70 -17.08 11.86 -8.78
N SER A 71 -17.76 12.43 -7.78
CA SER A 71 -17.11 12.93 -6.56
C SER A 71 -16.53 11.80 -5.72
N SER A 72 -17.24 10.68 -5.60
CA SER A 72 -16.76 9.49 -4.89
C SER A 72 -15.48 8.91 -5.54
N ILE A 73 -15.44 8.80 -6.87
CA ILE A 73 -14.25 8.35 -7.62
C ILE A 73 -13.11 9.34 -7.43
N SER A 74 -13.36 10.64 -7.62
CA SER A 74 -12.33 11.67 -7.48
C SER A 74 -11.73 11.72 -6.06
N ALA A 75 -12.58 11.63 -5.02
CA ALA A 75 -12.15 11.58 -3.63
C ALA A 75 -11.32 10.32 -3.33
N SER A 76 -11.77 9.16 -3.81
CA SER A 76 -11.05 7.88 -3.68
C SER A 76 -9.67 7.93 -4.34
N ILE A 77 -9.57 8.46 -5.55
CA ILE A 77 -8.29 8.61 -6.27
C ILE A 77 -7.33 9.51 -5.48
N GLY A 78 -7.81 10.66 -5.00
CA GLY A 78 -6.99 11.59 -4.21
C GLY A 78 -6.42 10.92 -2.95
N VAL A 79 -7.28 10.23 -2.20
CA VAL A 79 -6.85 9.55 -0.96
C VAL A 79 -5.95 8.35 -1.24
N ALA A 80 -6.17 7.61 -2.34
CA ALA A 80 -5.29 6.53 -2.76
C ALA A 80 -3.87 7.04 -3.03
N ILE A 81 -3.73 8.16 -3.73
CA ILE A 81 -2.42 8.78 -4.01
C ILE A 81 -1.75 9.18 -2.69
N VAL A 82 -2.44 9.91 -1.81
CA VAL A 82 -1.89 10.35 -0.52
C VAL A 82 -1.47 9.15 0.33
N ALA A 83 -2.30 8.11 0.41
CA ALA A 83 -1.97 6.90 1.17
C ALA A 83 -0.69 6.25 0.64
N VAL A 84 -0.55 6.10 -0.68
CA VAL A 84 0.65 5.55 -1.32
C VAL A 84 1.87 6.43 -1.02
N LEU A 85 1.76 7.75 -1.12
CA LEU A 85 2.86 8.67 -0.81
C LEU A 85 3.31 8.56 0.65
N VAL A 86 2.37 8.49 1.59
CA VAL A 86 2.66 8.30 3.01
C VAL A 86 3.35 6.95 3.25
N LEU A 87 2.84 5.87 2.66
CA LEU A 87 3.46 4.54 2.72
C LEU A 87 4.88 4.55 2.18
N ARG A 88 5.10 5.22 1.04
CA ARG A 88 6.43 5.39 0.43
C ARG A 88 7.37 6.16 1.34
N ALA A 89 6.89 7.24 1.95
CA ALA A 89 7.67 7.99 2.93
C ALA A 89 8.05 7.09 4.12
N MET A 90 7.10 6.39 4.72
CA MET A 90 7.35 5.50 5.87
C MET A 90 8.33 4.36 5.52
N ALA A 91 8.26 3.82 4.30
CA ALA A 91 9.17 2.79 3.83
C ALA A 91 10.61 3.31 3.76
N GLU A 92 10.82 4.51 3.23
CA GLU A 92 12.14 5.17 3.17
C GLU A 92 12.76 5.32 4.56
N TRP A 93 11.98 5.82 5.53
CA TRP A 93 12.45 5.96 6.92
C TRP A 93 12.79 4.60 7.56
N SER A 94 11.99 3.57 7.29
CA SER A 94 12.22 2.23 7.84
C SER A 94 13.50 1.59 7.31
N ASP A 95 13.83 1.83 6.04
CA ASP A 95 15.04 1.31 5.42
C ASP A 95 16.29 1.93 6.07
N VAL A 96 16.30 3.25 6.23
CA VAL A 96 17.38 3.99 6.92
C VAL A 96 17.57 3.51 8.37
N ALA A 97 16.49 3.27 9.10
CA ALA A 97 16.54 2.76 10.47
C ALA A 97 17.18 1.35 10.53
N SER A 98 16.83 0.48 9.58
CA SER A 98 17.37 -0.88 9.49
C SER A 98 18.87 -0.91 9.19
N VAL A 99 19.34 -0.02 8.31
CA VAL A 99 20.77 0.12 7.95
C VAL A 99 21.56 0.63 9.15
N ARG A 100 21.02 1.61 9.89
CA ARG A 100 21.67 2.14 11.09
C ARG A 100 21.77 1.10 12.21
N ALA A 101 20.76 0.25 12.37
CA ALA A 101 20.76 -0.82 13.37
C ALA A 101 21.87 -1.85 13.13
N ARG A 102 22.20 -2.16 11.86
CA ARG A 102 23.30 -3.08 11.52
C ARG A 102 24.71 -2.50 11.72
N ARG A 103 24.82 -1.17 11.84
CA ARG A 103 26.11 -0.49 12.03
C ARG A 103 26.50 -0.30 13.50
N ARG A 104 25.63 -0.63 14.45
CA ARG A 104 25.91 -0.67 15.88
C ARG A 104 26.17 -2.10 16.31
#